data_AF-B4K4S2-F1
#
_entry.id   AF-B4K4S2-F1
#
_cell.length_a   1.000
_cell.length_b   1.000
_cell.length_c   1.000
_cell.angle_alpha   90.00
_cell.angle_beta   90.00
_cell.angle_gamma   90.00
#
_symmetry.space_group_name_H-M   'P 1'
#
loop_
_entity.id
_entity.type
_entity.pdbx_description
1 polymer ?
#
loop_
_entity_poly.entity_id
_entity_poly.type
_entity_poly.pdbx_seq_one_letter_code
_entity_poly.pdbx_strand_id
1 'polypeptide(L)'
;MSVADTFEYITLGNPVSRALINSSSSILRAIGLRPKKMVTTDHPMGVPMQIQPLNVSMHRIVGCHYNFVRIAGLGGASAIFMGAYCKYFLKDVSDPKVQQDSQAFADVANRIHFLHSFALMCMPLAHYPVFTGVLMTMGTVLFSGCMYYRALTGNKRLQHYATIGGFCLIGAWLSLVV
;
A
#
# COMPACT_ATOMS: atom_id res chain seq x y z
N MET A 1 -55.26 2.80 19.37
CA MET A 1 -54.00 3.59 19.31
C MET A 1 -54.40 5.04 19.18
N SER A 2 -54.02 5.88 20.14
CA SER A 2 -54.48 7.27 20.18
C SER A 2 -53.74 8.09 19.12
N VAL A 3 -54.43 9.06 18.50
CA VAL A 3 -53.81 10.02 17.56
C VAL A 3 -52.65 10.78 18.22
N ALA A 4 -52.67 10.94 19.54
CA ALA A 4 -51.57 11.48 20.33
C ALA A 4 -50.31 10.59 20.28
N ASP A 5 -50.46 9.28 20.46
CA ASP A 5 -49.34 8.32 20.45
C ASP A 5 -48.67 8.24 19.07
N THR A 6 -49.45 8.43 18.00
CA THR A 6 -48.95 8.45 16.62
C THR A 6 -48.18 9.73 16.34
N PHE A 7 -48.63 10.86 16.87
CA PHE A 7 -47.91 12.14 16.74
C PHE A 7 -46.61 12.14 17.56
N GLU A 8 -46.63 11.54 18.74
CA GLU A 8 -45.45 11.37 19.59
C GLU A 8 -44.41 10.44 18.94
N TYR A 9 -44.86 9.35 18.31
CA TYR A 9 -43.99 8.43 17.57
C TYR A 9 -43.37 9.06 16.32
N ILE A 10 -44.13 9.87 15.58
CA ILE A 10 -43.65 10.58 14.38
C ILE A 10 -42.66 11.69 14.76
N THR A 11 -42.85 12.33 15.93
CA THR A 11 -41.98 13.43 16.37
C THR A 11 -40.71 12.94 17.07
N LEU A 12 -40.77 11.91 17.93
CA LEU A 12 -39.66 11.46 18.78
C LEU A 12 -38.98 10.14 18.34
N GLY A 13 -39.63 9.34 17.48
CA GLY A 13 -39.19 8.01 17.09
C GLY A 13 -38.38 7.93 15.78
N ASN A 14 -38.40 8.97 14.95
CA ASN A 14 -37.74 8.94 13.64
C ASN A 14 -36.28 9.43 13.70
N PRO A 15 -35.27 8.67 13.21
CA PRO A 15 -33.89 9.15 13.15
C PRO A 15 -33.71 10.43 12.32
N VAL A 16 -34.62 10.71 11.37
CA VAL A 16 -34.60 11.93 10.56
C VAL A 16 -35.04 13.17 11.36
N SER A 17 -36.02 13.04 12.26
CA SER A 17 -36.44 14.17 13.11
C SER A 17 -35.36 14.53 14.14
N ARG A 18 -34.67 13.53 14.69
CA ARG A 18 -33.51 13.75 15.59
C ARG A 18 -32.35 14.47 14.88
N ALA A 19 -32.09 14.16 13.61
CA ALA A 19 -31.08 14.85 12.80
C ALA A 19 -31.48 16.31 12.50
N LEU A 20 -32.76 16.58 12.25
CA LEU A 20 -33.29 17.93 12.04
C LEU A 20 -33.27 18.79 13.32
N ILE A 21 -33.55 18.19 14.49
CA ILE A 21 -33.48 18.87 15.80
C ILE A 21 -32.03 19.22 16.16
N ASN A 22 -31.08 18.34 15.88
CA ASN A 22 -29.66 18.63 16.10
C ASN A 22 -29.13 19.68 15.10
N SER A 23 -29.60 19.67 13.86
CA SER A 23 -29.28 20.68 12.84
C SER A 23 -29.82 22.07 13.18
N SER A 24 -31.05 22.16 13.71
CA SER A 24 -31.66 23.42 14.12
C SER A 24 -31.02 24.03 15.37
N SER A 25 -30.52 23.20 16.31
CA SER A 25 -29.75 23.68 17.48
C SER A 25 -28.43 24.36 17.10
N SER A 26 -27.86 24.03 15.93
CA SER A 26 -26.64 24.67 15.42
C SER A 26 -26.90 26.04 14.79
N ILE A 27 -28.05 26.21 14.14
CA ILE A 27 -28.50 27.51 13.60
C ILE A 27 -28.91 28.45 14.75
N LEU A 28 -29.55 27.93 15.81
CA LEU A 28 -29.85 28.69 17.02
C LEU A 28 -28.58 29.19 17.75
N ARG A 29 -27.49 28.41 17.72
CA ARG A 29 -26.17 28.85 18.21
C ARG A 29 -25.55 29.94 17.32
N ALA A 30 -25.74 29.87 16.00
CA ALA A 30 -25.26 30.90 15.06
C ALA A 30 -26.00 32.25 15.25
N ILE A 31 -27.22 32.23 15.79
CA ILE A 31 -28.03 33.42 16.12
C ILE A 31 -27.81 33.88 17.59
N GLY A 32 -26.92 33.23 18.33
CA GLY A 32 -26.47 33.70 19.66
C GLY A 32 -27.38 33.38 20.85
N LEU A 33 -28.45 32.61 20.65
CA LEU A 33 -29.33 32.18 21.74
C LEU A 33 -28.82 30.86 22.35
N ARG A 34 -28.47 30.88 23.65
CA ARG A 34 -28.02 29.70 24.40
C ARG A 34 -29.23 28.98 25.02
N PRO A 35 -29.61 27.76 24.58
CA PRO A 35 -30.61 26.99 25.27
C PRO A 35 -30.05 26.37 26.55
N LYS A 36 -30.86 26.37 27.62
CA LYS A 36 -30.57 25.82 28.95
C LYS A 36 -30.40 24.30 28.85
N LYS A 37 -29.30 23.76 29.39
CA LYS A 37 -29.04 22.30 29.49
C LYS A 37 -30.21 21.62 30.20
N MET A 38 -30.95 20.75 29.53
CA MET A 38 -31.80 19.76 30.20
C MET A 38 -30.93 18.54 30.49
N VAL A 39 -30.85 18.21 31.78
CA VAL A 39 -30.22 17.00 32.31
C VAL A 39 -31.11 15.82 31.92
N THR A 40 -30.59 14.91 31.10
CA THR A 40 -31.26 13.63 30.83
C THR A 40 -30.90 12.68 31.97
N THR A 41 -31.90 12.35 32.78
CA THR A 41 -31.83 11.36 33.86
C THR A 41 -31.57 9.97 33.30
N ASP A 42 -30.59 9.27 33.87
CA ASP A 42 -30.19 7.92 33.51
C ASP A 42 -31.32 6.90 33.72
N HIS A 43 -31.66 6.15 32.67
CA HIS A 43 -32.29 4.84 32.77
C HIS A 43 -31.39 3.83 32.04
N PRO A 44 -30.92 2.76 32.72
CA PRO A 44 -29.96 1.83 32.14
C PRO A 44 -30.70 0.74 31.35
N MET A 45 -31.25 1.07 30.19
CA MET A 45 -31.70 0.05 29.24
C MET A 45 -31.42 0.47 27.81
N GLY A 46 -30.49 -0.25 27.19
CA GLY A 46 -30.15 -0.14 25.77
C GLY A 46 -29.06 0.87 25.50
N VAL A 47 -27.79 0.45 25.62
CA VAL A 47 -26.67 1.15 24.98
C VAL A 47 -27.04 1.32 23.50
N PRO A 48 -27.24 2.56 22.98
CA PRO A 48 -27.42 2.72 21.55
C PRO A 48 -26.11 2.26 20.93
N MET A 49 -26.15 1.15 20.19
CA MET A 49 -25.04 0.66 19.40
C MET A 49 -24.74 1.73 18.36
N GLN A 50 -23.83 2.63 18.71
CA GLN A 50 -23.39 3.72 17.85
C GLN A 50 -22.56 3.08 16.75
N ILE A 51 -23.20 2.77 15.61
CA ILE A 51 -22.51 2.35 14.39
C ILE A 51 -21.69 3.55 13.93
N GLN A 52 -20.47 3.66 14.46
CA GLN A 52 -19.49 4.59 13.96
C GLN A 52 -19.21 4.12 12.52
N PRO A 53 -19.49 4.91 11.46
CA PRO A 53 -19.01 4.55 10.14
C PRO A 53 -17.50 4.44 10.29
N LEU A 54 -16.97 3.24 10.04
CA LEU A 54 -15.55 2.95 10.13
C LEU A 54 -14.87 3.74 9.00
N ASN A 55 -14.67 5.04 9.20
CA ASN A 55 -13.95 5.93 8.30
C ASN A 55 -12.46 5.62 8.48
N VAL A 56 -12.08 4.41 8.09
CA VAL A 56 -10.68 4.06 7.95
C VAL A 56 -10.23 4.71 6.66
N SER A 57 -9.63 5.88 6.79
CA SER A 57 -8.84 6.45 5.71
C SER A 57 -7.90 5.36 5.19
N MET A 58 -7.94 5.07 3.88
CA MET A 58 -7.02 4.14 3.20
C MET A 58 -5.56 4.42 3.60
N HIS A 59 -5.24 5.70 3.81
CA HIS A 59 -3.93 6.17 4.24
C HIS A 59 -3.50 5.68 5.64
N ARG A 60 -4.46 5.34 6.51
CA ARG A 60 -4.22 4.79 7.85
C ARG A 60 -3.93 3.29 7.82
N ILE A 61 -4.56 2.56 6.88
CA ILE A 61 -4.28 1.14 6.62
C ILE A 61 -2.91 0.98 5.94
N VAL A 62 -2.66 1.78 4.91
CA VAL A 62 -1.38 1.81 4.18
C VAL A 62 -0.24 2.36 5.05
N GLY A 63 -0.54 3.25 6.00
CA GLY A 63 0.43 3.90 6.88
C GLY A 63 1.24 2.95 7.75
N CYS A 64 0.72 1.77 8.12
CA CYS A 64 1.45 0.78 8.90
C CYS A 64 2.66 0.18 8.16
N HIS A 65 2.66 0.21 6.82
CA HIS A 65 3.70 -0.40 5.98
C HIS A 65 4.39 0.59 5.02
N TYR A 66 4.41 1.88 5.39
CA TYR A 66 5.01 2.94 4.59
C TYR A 66 6.51 2.72 4.24
N ASN A 67 7.22 1.93 5.05
CA ASN A 67 8.61 1.58 4.81
C ASN A 67 8.81 0.78 3.50
N PHE A 68 7.87 -0.09 3.13
CA PHE A 68 7.97 -0.85 1.87
C PHE A 68 7.81 0.04 0.65
N VAL A 69 6.94 1.04 0.71
CA VAL A 69 6.78 2.05 -0.36
C VAL A 69 8.05 2.87 -0.54
N ARG A 70 8.76 3.20 0.55
CA ARG A 70 10.07 3.86 0.47
C ARG A 70 11.12 2.98 -0.19
N ILE A 71 11.18 1.70 0.18
CA ILE A 71 12.09 0.71 -0.44
C ILE A 71 11.76 0.55 -1.91
N ALA A 72 10.47 0.49 -2.29
CA ALA A 72 10.02 0.44 -3.67
C ALA A 72 10.47 1.67 -4.47
N GLY A 73 10.35 2.87 -3.89
CA GLY A 73 10.84 4.10 -4.50
C GLY A 73 12.36 4.11 -4.71
N LEU A 74 13.12 3.66 -3.71
CA LEU A 74 14.59 3.49 -3.83
C LEU A 74 14.95 2.44 -4.88
N GLY A 75 14.23 1.31 -4.92
CA GLY A 75 14.38 0.26 -5.91
C GLY A 75 14.17 0.78 -7.32
N GLY A 76 13.05 1.47 -7.56
CA GLY A 76 12.74 2.10 -8.85
C GLY A 76 13.80 3.12 -9.28
N ALA A 77 14.23 4.01 -8.38
CA ALA A 77 15.29 4.97 -8.68
C ALA A 77 16.62 4.28 -9.04
N SER A 78 16.99 3.23 -8.29
CA SER A 78 18.20 2.46 -8.57
C SER A 78 18.12 1.67 -9.88
N ALA A 79 16.93 1.19 -10.26
CA ALA A 79 16.70 0.51 -11.54
C ALA A 79 16.87 1.49 -12.72
N ILE A 80 16.34 2.71 -12.63
CA ILE A 80 16.57 3.76 -13.64
C ILE A 80 18.07 4.02 -13.80
N PHE A 81 18.76 4.25 -12.67
CA PHE A 81 20.19 4.55 -12.67
C PHE A 81 21.00 3.40 -13.29
N MET A 82 20.77 2.17 -12.85
CA MET A 82 21.51 1.01 -13.34
C MET A 82 21.20 0.71 -14.81
N GLY A 83 19.96 0.87 -15.25
CA GLY A 83 19.58 0.72 -16.65
C GLY A 83 20.28 1.74 -17.56
N ALA A 84 20.39 3.00 -17.14
CA ALA A 84 21.15 4.01 -17.86
C ALA A 84 22.66 3.71 -17.85
N TYR A 85 23.19 3.29 -16.70
CA TYR A 85 24.61 2.94 -16.53
C TYR A 85 25.02 1.77 -17.43
N CYS A 86 24.24 0.68 -17.46
CA CYS A 86 24.52 -0.47 -18.32
C CYS A 86 24.51 -0.07 -19.80
N LYS A 87 23.56 0.77 -20.26
CA LYS A 87 23.54 1.22 -21.66
C LYS A 87 24.78 2.04 -22.03
N TYR A 88 25.26 2.89 -21.12
CA TYR A 88 26.46 3.68 -21.34
C TYR A 88 27.71 2.79 -21.38
N PHE A 89 27.90 1.94 -20.37
CA PHE A 89 29.08 1.08 -20.26
C PHE A 89 29.16 0.06 -21.42
N LEU A 90 28.03 -0.52 -21.82
CA LEU A 90 28.02 -1.51 -22.89
C LEU A 90 28.27 -0.88 -24.26
N LYS A 91 28.10 0.44 -24.43
CA LYS A 91 28.40 1.13 -25.70
C LYS A 91 29.90 1.07 -26.05
N ASP A 92 30.77 1.05 -25.03
CA ASP A 92 32.22 1.06 -25.19
C ASP A 92 32.82 -0.35 -25.43
N VAL A 93 32.00 -1.40 -25.42
CA VAL A 93 32.44 -2.79 -25.68
C VAL A 93 32.66 -2.99 -27.18
N SER A 94 33.89 -3.30 -27.58
CA SER A 94 34.29 -3.39 -28.99
C SER A 94 33.80 -4.64 -29.72
N ASP A 95 33.46 -5.71 -28.99
CA ASP A 95 33.02 -6.98 -29.59
C ASP A 95 31.48 -7.04 -29.66
N PRO A 96 30.86 -7.00 -30.86
CA PRO A 96 29.42 -6.85 -31.01
C PRO A 96 28.63 -8.05 -30.47
N LYS A 97 29.20 -9.26 -30.48
CA LYS A 97 28.52 -10.45 -29.94
C LYS A 97 28.45 -10.40 -28.42
N VAL A 98 29.56 -10.06 -27.77
CA VAL A 98 29.64 -9.93 -26.31
C VAL A 98 28.79 -8.77 -25.82
N GLN A 99 28.74 -7.68 -26.60
CA GLN A 99 27.88 -6.54 -26.33
C GLN A 99 26.39 -6.93 -26.34
N GLN A 100 25.93 -7.65 -27.37
CA GLN A 100 24.53 -8.09 -27.47
C GLN A 100 24.12 -9.01 -26.32
N ASP A 101 24.94 -10.02 -26.00
CA ASP A 101 24.66 -10.94 -24.89
C ASP A 101 24.59 -10.20 -23.54
N SER A 102 25.53 -9.28 -23.32
CA SER A 102 25.58 -8.47 -22.09
C SER A 102 24.37 -7.53 -21.98
N GLN A 103 23.94 -6.94 -23.12
CA GLN A 103 22.75 -6.08 -23.17
C GLN A 103 21.49 -6.87 -22.82
N ALA A 104 21.35 -8.10 -23.36
CA ALA A 104 20.22 -8.96 -23.05
C ALA A 104 20.14 -9.27 -21.54
N PHE A 105 21.26 -9.53 -20.88
CA PHE A 105 21.27 -9.76 -19.44
C PHE A 105 20.95 -8.50 -18.63
N ALA A 106 21.48 -7.33 -19.02
CA ALA A 106 21.16 -6.06 -18.38
C ALA A 106 19.67 -5.71 -18.51
N ASP A 107 19.08 -5.95 -19.69
CA ASP A 107 17.66 -5.68 -19.93
C ASP A 107 16.76 -6.59 -19.11
N VAL A 108 17.08 -7.89 -19.01
CA VAL A 108 16.35 -8.82 -18.14
C VAL A 108 16.47 -8.41 -16.67
N ALA A 109 17.69 -8.07 -16.21
CA ALA A 109 17.92 -7.61 -14.85
C ALA A 109 17.07 -6.38 -14.54
N ASN A 110 17.06 -5.39 -15.44
CA ASN A 110 16.33 -4.15 -15.26
C ASN A 110 14.82 -4.35 -15.23
N ARG A 111 14.29 -5.17 -16.14
CA ARG A 111 12.85 -5.50 -16.15
C ARG A 111 12.40 -6.15 -14.85
N ILE A 112 13.17 -7.12 -14.35
CA ILE A 112 12.88 -7.80 -13.09
C ILE A 112 13.02 -6.85 -11.90
N HIS A 113 14.02 -5.98 -11.89
CA HIS A 113 14.20 -4.98 -10.84
C HIS A 113 13.03 -3.99 -10.76
N PHE A 114 12.59 -3.46 -11.89
CA PHE A 114 11.43 -2.56 -11.96
C PHE A 114 10.13 -3.24 -11.56
N LEU A 115 9.87 -4.43 -12.09
CA LEU A 115 8.63 -5.16 -11.82
C LEU A 115 8.44 -5.41 -10.33
N HIS A 116 9.52 -5.83 -9.64
CA HIS A 116 9.45 -6.09 -8.21
C HIS A 116 9.47 -4.82 -7.36
N SER A 117 10.02 -3.71 -7.88
CA SER A 117 9.86 -2.39 -7.24
C SER A 117 8.39 -1.95 -7.23
N PHE A 118 7.67 -2.14 -8.35
CA PHE A 118 6.22 -1.91 -8.37
C PHE A 118 5.45 -2.88 -7.47
N ALA A 119 5.83 -4.16 -7.44
CA ALA A 119 5.23 -5.13 -6.52
C ALA A 119 5.42 -4.72 -5.05
N LEU A 120 6.61 -4.21 -4.67
CA LEU A 120 6.89 -3.69 -3.34
C LEU A 120 6.07 -2.45 -2.99
N MET A 121 5.71 -1.62 -3.97
CA MET A 121 4.81 -0.48 -3.76
C MET A 121 3.41 -0.94 -3.34
N CYS A 122 2.96 -2.08 -3.88
CA CYS A 122 1.68 -2.70 -3.54
C CYS A 122 1.74 -3.60 -2.29
N MET A 123 2.92 -3.79 -1.69
CA MET A 123 3.12 -4.68 -0.53
C MET A 123 2.20 -4.39 0.66
N PRO A 124 1.81 -3.14 0.98
CA PRO A 124 0.86 -2.87 2.08
C PRO A 124 -0.51 -3.52 1.93
N LEU A 125 -0.87 -4.02 0.74
CA LEU A 125 -2.14 -4.72 0.48
C LEU A 125 -2.03 -6.23 0.75
N ALA A 126 -0.83 -6.77 0.96
CA ALA A 126 -0.62 -8.19 1.22
C ALA A 126 -1.07 -8.59 2.63
N HIS A 127 -1.47 -9.84 2.81
CA HIS A 127 -1.84 -10.39 4.12
C HIS A 127 -0.62 -10.52 5.06
N TYR A 128 0.55 -10.90 4.53
CA TYR A 128 1.84 -10.98 5.25
C TYR A 128 2.91 -10.05 4.66
N PRO A 129 2.76 -8.71 4.77
CA PRO A 129 3.56 -7.74 4.05
C PRO A 129 5.05 -7.76 4.43
N VAL A 130 5.39 -8.10 5.67
CA VAL A 130 6.79 -8.15 6.11
C VAL A 130 7.52 -9.34 5.51
N PHE A 131 6.94 -10.54 5.60
CA PHE A 131 7.55 -11.75 5.08
C PHE A 131 7.71 -11.67 3.57
N THR A 132 6.63 -11.37 2.85
CA THR A 132 6.66 -11.23 1.40
C THR A 132 7.56 -10.08 0.96
N GLY A 133 7.53 -8.94 1.66
CA GLY A 133 8.38 -7.78 1.37
C GLY A 133 9.87 -8.07 1.49
N VAL A 134 10.28 -8.82 2.52
CA VAL A 134 11.68 -9.22 2.71
C VAL A 134 12.12 -10.20 1.62
N LEU A 135 11.35 -11.26 1.34
CA LEU A 135 11.69 -12.18 0.25
C LEU A 135 11.75 -11.44 -1.10
N MET A 136 10.82 -10.53 -1.36
CA MET A 136 10.77 -9.79 -2.61
C MET A 136 11.98 -8.88 -2.77
N THR A 137 12.33 -8.12 -1.72
CA THR A 137 13.47 -7.21 -1.74
C THR A 137 14.78 -7.99 -1.88
N MET A 138 14.97 -9.03 -1.07
CA MET A 138 16.19 -9.85 -1.08
C MET A 138 16.34 -10.59 -2.42
N GLY A 139 15.26 -11.18 -2.93
CA GLY A 139 15.24 -11.85 -4.23
C GLY A 139 15.56 -10.90 -5.38
N THR A 140 15.01 -9.68 -5.35
CA THR A 140 15.25 -8.65 -6.37
C THR A 140 16.71 -8.22 -6.39
N VAL A 141 17.30 -7.93 -5.22
CA VAL A 141 18.70 -7.51 -5.10
C VAL A 141 19.64 -8.63 -5.54
N LEU A 142 19.41 -9.87 -5.08
CA LEU A 142 20.25 -11.01 -5.45
C LEU A 142 20.15 -11.33 -6.94
N PHE A 143 18.93 -11.44 -7.49
CA PHE A 143 18.72 -11.77 -8.89
C PHE A 143 19.24 -10.66 -9.81
N SER A 144 18.71 -9.44 -9.64
CA SER A 144 19.03 -8.32 -10.53
C SER A 144 20.47 -7.87 -10.35
N GLY A 145 20.98 -7.81 -9.12
CA GLY A 145 22.37 -7.45 -8.82
C GLY A 145 23.38 -8.42 -9.44
N CYS A 146 23.15 -9.74 -9.31
CA CYS A 146 24.03 -10.74 -9.94
C CYS A 146 23.97 -10.67 -11.48
N MET A 147 22.79 -10.38 -12.04
CA MET A 147 22.61 -10.23 -13.48
C MET A 147 23.28 -8.96 -14.02
N TYR A 148 23.20 -7.83 -13.32
CA TYR A 148 23.94 -6.62 -13.66
C TYR A 148 25.45 -6.84 -13.58
N TYR A 149 25.92 -7.54 -12.54
CA TYR A 149 27.34 -7.89 -12.43
C TYR A 149 27.80 -8.72 -13.63
N ARG A 150 27.01 -9.72 -14.03
CA ARG A 150 27.30 -10.54 -15.21
C ARG A 150 27.27 -9.72 -16.50
N ALA A 151 26.35 -8.79 -16.64
CA ALA A 151 26.27 -7.91 -17.81
C ALA A 151 27.47 -6.96 -17.92
N LEU A 152 28.01 -6.47 -16.80
CA LEU A 152 29.14 -5.55 -16.80
C LEU A 152 30.51 -6.25 -16.87
N THR A 153 30.65 -7.40 -16.20
CA THR A 153 31.94 -8.12 -16.07
C THR A 153 32.08 -9.29 -17.04
N GLY A 154 30.98 -9.79 -17.60
CA GLY A 154 30.95 -11.02 -18.42
C GLY A 154 31.19 -12.32 -17.62
N ASN A 155 31.50 -12.24 -16.33
CA ASN A 155 31.86 -13.39 -15.51
C ASN A 155 30.62 -14.11 -14.93
N LYS A 156 30.58 -15.44 -15.08
CA LYS A 156 29.45 -16.30 -14.67
C LYS A 156 29.51 -16.75 -13.19
N ARG A 157 30.53 -16.34 -12.42
CA ARG A 157 30.76 -16.82 -11.05
C ARG A 157 29.57 -16.58 -10.10
N LEU A 158 28.81 -15.50 -10.29
CA LEU A 158 27.67 -15.15 -9.44
C LEU A 158 26.33 -15.76 -9.90
N GLN A 159 26.33 -16.62 -10.94
CA GLN A 159 25.10 -17.17 -11.51
C GLN A 159 24.32 -18.04 -10.51
N HIS A 160 24.99 -18.73 -9.59
CA HIS A 160 24.32 -19.54 -8.57
C HIS A 160 23.51 -18.68 -7.59
N TYR A 161 24.04 -17.52 -7.21
CA TYR A 161 23.30 -16.56 -6.38
C TYR A 161 22.10 -15.97 -7.11
N ALA A 162 22.19 -15.76 -8.43
CA ALA A 162 21.04 -15.36 -9.23
C ALA A 162 19.92 -16.41 -9.18
N THR A 163 20.24 -17.71 -9.25
CA THR A 163 19.21 -18.76 -9.13
C THR A 163 18.55 -18.78 -7.76
N ILE A 164 19.31 -18.60 -6.68
CA ILE A 164 18.77 -18.49 -5.31
C ILE A 164 17.83 -17.27 -5.20
N GLY A 165 18.24 -16.14 -5.77
CA GLY A 165 17.39 -14.95 -5.86
C GLY A 165 16.09 -15.20 -6.62
N GLY A 166 16.15 -15.95 -7.72
CA GLY A 166 14.98 -16.37 -8.50
C GLY A 166 14.00 -17.22 -7.69
N PHE A 167 14.49 -18.22 -6.95
CA PHE A 167 13.64 -19.01 -6.04
C PHE A 167 13.02 -18.17 -4.92
N CYS A 168 13.78 -17.20 -4.39
CA CYS A 168 13.27 -16.27 -3.40
C CYS A 168 12.13 -15.40 -3.96
N LEU A 169 12.25 -14.93 -5.20
CA LEU A 169 11.19 -14.19 -5.90
C LEU A 169 9.95 -15.06 -6.14
N ILE A 170 10.12 -16.31 -6.60
CA ILE A 170 9.01 -17.26 -6.76
C ILE A 170 8.29 -17.48 -5.43
N GLY A 171 9.04 -17.71 -4.35
CA GLY A 171 8.49 -17.85 -3.00
C GLY A 171 7.75 -16.59 -2.53
N ALA A 172 8.25 -15.39 -2.85
CA ALA A 172 7.58 -14.14 -2.55
C ALA A 172 6.21 -14.05 -3.25
N TRP A 173 6.14 -14.35 -4.55
CA TRP A 173 4.87 -14.35 -5.28
C TRP A 173 3.90 -15.41 -4.77
N LEU A 174 4.39 -16.61 -4.44
CA LEU A 174 3.56 -17.66 -3.86
C LEU A 174 3.05 -17.28 -2.46
N SER A 175 3.83 -16.56 -1.67
CA SER A 175 3.40 -16.09 -0.34
C SER A 175 2.24 -15.08 -0.41
N LEU A 176 1.98 -14.45 -1.56
CA LEU A 176 0.81 -13.58 -1.74
C LEU A 176 -0.51 -14.35 -1.89
N VAL A 177 -0.44 -15.66 -2.17
CA VAL A 177 -1.62 -16.52 -2.35
C VAL A 177 -2.28 -16.86 -1.00
N VAL A 178 -1.54 -16.75 0.10
CA VAL A 178 -1.93 -17.16 1.46
C VAL A 178 -2.12 -15.96 2.37
#